data_AF-A0A250V3R8-F1
#
_entry.id   AF-A0A250V3R8-F1
#
_cell.length_a   1.000
_cell.length_b   1.000
_cell.length_c   1.000
_cell.angle_alpha   90.00
_cell.angle_beta   90.00
_cell.angle_gamma   90.00
#
_symmetry.space_group_name_H-M   'P 1'
#
loop_
_entity.id
_entity.type
_entity.pdbx_description
1 polymer ?
#
loop_
_entity_poly.entity_id
_entity_poly.type
_entity_poly.pdbx_seq_one_letter_code
_entity_poly.pdbx_strand_id
1 'polypeptide(L)' 'MNCLHYAQVGDLELHYEAFTVNSAPTQQLIVYQAEPGSTSADALALLGSLSTGPVPGQGTTMGTD' A
#
# COMPACT_ATOMS: atom_id res chain seq x y z
N MET A 1 -1.85 6.91 -16.83
CA MET A 1 -0.74 6.18 -16.19
C MET A 1 -0.16 7.05 -15.10
N ASN A 2 -0.06 6.54 -13.87
CA ASN A 2 0.48 7.27 -12.72
C ASN A 2 1.81 6.63 -12.31
N CYS A 3 2.90 6.98 -13.00
CA CYS A 3 4.24 6.46 -12.68
C CYS A 3 4.70 7.02 -11.33
N LEU A 4 4.90 6.15 -10.35
CA LEU A 4 5.49 6.47 -9.06
C LEU A 4 6.98 6.15 -9.13
N HIS A 5 7.82 7.19 -9.12
CA HIS A 5 9.27 7.03 -9.23
C HIS A 5 9.86 6.83 -7.82
N TYR A 6 10.28 5.60 -7.50
CA TYR A 6 10.96 5.29 -6.25
C TYR A 6 12.46 5.14 -6.51
N ALA A 7 13.28 6.00 -5.90
CA ALA A 7 14.73 6.08 -6.16
C ALA A 7 15.50 4.76 -5.93
N GLN A 8 14.91 3.80 -5.21
CA GLN A 8 15.51 2.49 -4.93
C GLN A 8 15.11 1.36 -5.89
N VAL A 9 14.07 1.52 -6.71
CA VAL A 9 13.56 0.42 -7.58
C VAL A 9 13.25 0.81 -9.03
N GLY A 10 13.38 2.09 -9.39
CA GLY A 10 13.13 2.55 -10.76
C GLY A 10 11.63 2.76 -11.05
N ASP A 11 11.22 2.57 -12.31
CA ASP A 11 9.82 2.70 -12.72
C ASP A 11 8.98 1.54 -12.21
N LEU A 12 8.00 1.84 -11.36
CA LEU A 12 6.93 0.92 -10.97
C LEU A 12 5.64 1.32 -11.68
N GLU A 13 5.09 0.39 -12.45
CA GLU A 13 3.72 0.49 -12.95
C GLU A 13 2.78 -0.09 -11.90
N LEU A 14 1.95 0.79 -11.32
CA LEU A 14 0.99 0.43 -10.30
C LEU A 14 -0.41 0.87 -10.73
N HIS A 15 -1.34 -0.06 -10.62
CA HIS A 15 -2.76 0.20 -10.72
C HIS A 15 -3.24 0.83 -9.42
N TYR A 16 -4.01 1.90 -9.58
CA TYR A 16 -4.57 2.67 -8.48
C TYR A 16 -6.06 2.37 -8.39
N GLU A 17 -6.52 2.00 -7.19
CA GLU A 17 -7.93 1.78 -6.92
C GLU A 17 -8.32 2.52 -5.64
N ALA A 18 -9.41 3.29 -5.72
CA ALA A 18 -9.91 4.09 -4.61
C ALA A 18 -11.28 3.56 -4.18
N PHE A 19 -11.36 3.11 -2.94
CA PHE A 19 -12.59 2.60 -2.33
C PHE A 19 -13.09 3.58 -1.28
N THR A 20 -14.39 3.88 -1.29
CA THR A 20 -15.04 4.62 -0.21
C THR A 20 -15.29 3.69 0.97
N VAL A 21 -15.00 4.16 2.19
CA VAL A 21 -15.23 3.36 3.40
C VAL A 21 -16.67 3.57 3.87
N ASN A 22 -17.50 2.53 3.82
CA ASN A 22 -18.93 2.64 4.18
C ASN A 22 -19.16 3.17 5.61
N SER A 23 -18.28 2.82 6.55
CA SER A 23 -18.38 3.28 7.95
C SER A 23 -17.86 4.71 8.18
N ALA A 24 -17.20 5.31 7.18
CA ALA A 24 -16.56 6.62 7.31
C ALA A 24 -16.65 7.39 5.97
N PRO A 25 -17.72 8.19 5.76
CA PRO A 25 -18.01 8.83 4.49
C PRO A 25 -16.92 9.77 3.96
N THR A 26 -16.05 10.26 4.86
CA THR A 26 -14.93 11.15 4.54
C THR A 26 -13.61 10.41 4.34
N GLN A 27 -13.59 9.09 4.51
CA GLN A 27 -12.39 8.27 4.35
C GLN A 27 -12.43 7.50 3.03
N GLN A 28 -11.24 7.41 2.42
CA GLN A 28 -11.02 6.62 1.21
C GLN A 28 -9.83 5.69 1.43
N LEU A 29 -10.00 4.42 1.08
CA LEU A 29 -8.93 3.44 1.03
C LEU A 29 -8.34 3.46 -0.38
N ILE A 30 -7.07 3.78 -0.46
CA ILE A 30 -6.32 3.75 -1.71
C ILE A 30 -5.47 2.49 -1.74
N VAL A 31 -5.63 1.70 -2.79
CA VAL A 31 -4.87 0.48 -3.03
C VAL A 31 -3.99 0.70 -4.26
N TYR A 32 -2.69 0.47 -4.08
CA TYR A 32 -1.72 0.41 -5.17
C TYR A 32 -1.32 -1.05 -5.39
N GLN A 33 -1.56 -1.57 -6.59
CA GLN A 33 -1.26 -2.94 -6.94
C GLN A 33 -0.46 -3.00 -8.24
N ALA A 34 0.59 -3.82 -8.28
CA ALA A 34 1.29 -4.12 -9.52
C ALA A 34 0.54 -5.25 -10.25
N GLU A 35 0.64 -5.28 -11.58
CA GLU A 35 0.09 -6.38 -12.37
C GLU A 35 0.78 -7.71 -11.97
N PRO A 36 0.03 -8.78 -11.64
CA PRO A 36 0.62 -10.06 -11.27
C PRO A 36 1.55 -10.63 -12.36
N GLY A 37 2.77 -11.01 -11.98
CA GLY A 37 3.78 -11.52 -12.91
C GLY A 37 4.56 -10.44 -13.66
N SER A 38 4.33 -9.16 -13.37
CA SER A 38 5.17 -8.06 -13.88
C SER A 38 6.44 -7.86 -13.05
N THR A 39 7.45 -7.24 -13.65
CA THR A 39 8.67 -6.80 -12.94
C THR A 39 8.36 -5.81 -11.80
N SER A 40 7.26 -5.06 -11.92
CA SER A 40 6.77 -4.15 -10.88
C SER A 40 6.25 -4.91 -9.65
N ALA A 41 5.67 -6.11 -9.84
CA ALA A 41 5.23 -6.96 -8.72
C ALA A 41 6.42 -7.49 -7.92
N ASP A 42 7.47 -7.94 -8.60
CA ASP A 42 8.71 -8.40 -7.95
C ASP A 42 9.41 -7.25 -7.21
N ALA A 43 9.47 -6.06 -7.81
CA ALA A 43 10.05 -4.87 -7.18
C ALA A 43 9.24 -4.41 -5.96
N LEU A 44 7.91 -4.48 -6.01
CA LEU A 44 7.04 -4.14 -4.88
C LEU A 44 7.18 -5.15 -3.73
N ALA A 45 7.31 -6.44 -4.04
CA ALA A 45 7.57 -7.47 -3.03
C ALA A 45 8.95 -7.27 -2.36
N LEU A 46 9.98 -6.92 -3.13
CA LEU A 46 11.30 -6.57 -2.60
C LEU A 46 11.22 -5.33 -1.68
N LEU A 47 10.53 -4.27 -2.10
CA LEU A 47 10.30 -3.09 -1.25
C LEU A 47 9.58 -3.44 0.06
N GLY A 48 8.54 -4.29 -0.01
CA GLY A 48 7.81 -4.76 1.17
C GLY A 48 8.72 -5.51 2.15
N SER A 49 9.67 -6.31 1.64
CA SER A 49 10.64 -7.01 2.49
C SER A 49 11.63 -6.07 3.20
N LEU A 50 11.97 -4.94 2.58
CA LEU A 50 12.87 -3.93 3.14
C LEU A 50 12.15 -2.97 4.10
N SER A 51 10.86 -2.74 3.87
CA SER A 51 9.98 -1.91 4.71
C SER A 51 9.54 -2.69 5.95
N THR A 52 10.48 -2.95 6.87
CA THR A 52 10.14 -3.41 8.23
C THR A 52 9.81 -2.19 9.10
N GLY A 53 8.78 -1.43 8.72
CA GLY A 53 8.27 -0.30 9.50
C GLY A 53 7.03 -0.71 10.31
N PRO A 54 6.79 -0.13 11.50
CA PRO A 54 5.61 -0.47 12.30
C PRO A 54 4.34 -0.20 11.48
N VAL A 55 3.50 -1.22 11.32
CA VAL A 55 2.17 -1.12 10.71
C VAL A 55 1.34 -0.11 11.51
N PRO A 56 0.99 1.07 10.95
CA PRO A 56 0.11 2.00 11.64
C PRO A 56 -1.32 1.45 11.52
N GLY A 57 -1.83 0.86 12.60
CA GLY A 57 -3.18 0.31 12.60
C GLY A 57 -3.52 -0.63 13.75
N GLN A 58 -2.57 -1.10 14.55
CA GLN A 58 -2.89 -1.84 15.78
C GLN A 58 -3.31 -0.85 16.87
N GLY A 59 -4.56 -0.40 16.80
CA GLY A 59 -5.28 0.13 17.95
C GLY A 59 -5.41 -0.98 18.98
N THR A 60 -4.44 -1.08 19.90
CA THR A 60 -4.56 -1.88 21.11
C THR A 60 -5.71 -1.28 21.93
N THR A 61 -6.93 -1.77 21.75
CA THR A 61 -8.00 -1.57 22.74
C THR A 61 -7.66 -2.45 23.93
N MET A 62 -6.71 -1.96 24.73
CA MET A 62 -6.48 -2.46 26.09
C MET A 62 -7.70 -2.04 26.90
N GLY A 63 -8.66 -2.96 27.04
CA GLY A 63 -9.70 -2.82 28.04
C GLY A 63 -9.04 -2.75 29.41
N THR A 64 -9.16 -1.60 30.06
CA THR A 64 -8.95 -1.45 31.50
C THR A 64 -10.23 -0.86 32.06
N ASP A 65 -10.98 -1.75 32.72
CA ASP A 65 -11.87 -1.59 33.89
C ASP A 65 -12.58 -0.24 34.10
#